data_AF-A0A2G4SIW1-F1
#
_entry.id   AF-A0A2G4SIW1-F1
#
_cell.length_a   1.000
_cell.length_b   1.000
_cell.length_c   1.000
_cell.angle_alpha   90.00
_cell.angle_beta   90.00
_cell.angle_gamma   90.00
#
_symmetry.space_group_name_H-M   'P 1'
#
loop_
_entity.id
_entity.type
_entity.pdbx_description
1 polymer ?
#
loop_
_entity_poly.entity_id
_entity_poly.type
_entity_poly.pdbx_seq_one_letter_code
_entity_poly.pdbx_strand_id
1 'polypeptide(L)' 'MDTCANCSRRVYVIEKVEANGRIYHKSCFKCKDEGCRLTLANFHYYGGDLYCPKHVPKFNAIVSPRTSKASL' A
#
# COMPACT_ATOMS: atom_id res chain seq x y z
N MET A 1 -17.12 4.92 14.91
CA MET A 1 -17.08 3.48 14.55
C MET A 1 -16.21 3.34 13.32
N ASP A 2 -15.17 2.52 13.40
CA ASP A 2 -14.22 2.37 12.30
C ASP A 2 -14.70 1.33 11.29
N THR A 3 -14.61 1.64 10.01
CA THR A 3 -15.07 0.78 8.90
C THR A 3 -13.90 0.42 8.01
N CYS A 4 -13.80 -0.85 7.63
CA CYS A 4 -12.72 -1.33 6.79
C CYS A 4 -12.87 -0.79 5.36
N ALA A 5 -11.86 -0.10 4.85
CA ALA A 5 -11.86 0.45 3.50
C ALA A 5 -11.82 -0.63 2.39
N ASN A 6 -11.50 -1.89 2.72
CA ASN A 6 -11.46 -2.99 1.75
C ASN A 6 -12.75 -3.84 1.70
N CYS A 7 -13.37 -4.12 2.86
CA CYS A 7 -14.58 -4.97 2.91
C CYS A 7 -15.84 -4.24 3.39
N SER A 8 -15.74 -2.96 3.74
CA SER A 8 -16.84 -2.11 4.22
C SER A 8 -17.55 -2.63 5.47
N ARG A 9 -16.90 -3.52 6.23
CA ARG A 9 -17.39 -4.03 7.53
C ARG A 9 -16.73 -3.31 8.70
N ARG A 10 -17.36 -3.37 9.88
CA ARG A 10 -16.82 -2.78 11.12
C ARG A 10 -15.48 -3.41 11.49
N VAL A 11 -14.53 -2.57 11.90
CA VAL A 11 -13.20 -2.99 12.37
C VAL A 11 -13.16 -2.87 13.89
N TYR A 12 -12.81 -3.95 14.57
CA TYR A 12 -12.59 -3.95 16.01
C TYR A 12 -11.14 -3.58 16.33
N VAL A 13 -10.89 -3.01 17.51
CA VAL A 13 -9.58 -2.53 17.96
C VAL A 13 -8.48 -3.59 17.78
N ILE A 14 -8.79 -4.86 18.06
CA ILE A 14 -7.84 -5.98 17.95
C ILE A 14 -7.36 -6.26 16.52
N GLU A 15 -8.17 -5.93 15.51
CA GLU A 15 -7.88 -6.12 14.09
C GLU A 15 -7.58 -4.81 13.38
N LYS A 16 -7.59 -3.67 14.09
CA LYS A 16 -7.43 -2.36 13.51
C LYS A 16 -6.03 -2.19 12.92
N VAL A 17 -5.99 -1.83 11.65
CA VAL A 17 -4.78 -1.39 10.94
C VAL A 17 -5.09 -0.05 10.29
N GLU A 18 -4.30 0.97 10.62
CA GLU A 18 -4.43 2.31 10.08
C GLU A 18 -3.31 2.56 9.08
N ALA A 19 -3.67 2.84 7.84
CA ALA A 19 -2.73 3.06 6.75
C ALA A 19 -3.29 4.11 5.78
N ASN A 20 -2.46 5.09 5.43
CA ASN A 20 -2.83 6.17 4.50
C ASN A 20 -4.16 6.87 4.86
N GLY A 21 -4.39 7.11 6.17
CA GLY A 21 -5.63 7.72 6.68
C GLY A 21 -6.88 6.84 6.60
N ARG A 22 -6.73 5.55 6.28
CA ARG A 22 -7.82 4.57 6.15
C ARG A 22 -7.65 3.44 7.14
N ILE A 23 -8.76 2.78 7.46
CA ILE A 23 -8.80 1.70 8.44
C ILE A 23 -9.06 0.38 7.73
N TYR A 24 -8.35 -0.67 8.13
CA TYR A 24 -8.44 -2.01 7.58
C TYR A 24 -8.47 -3.04 8.71
N HIS A 25 -9.05 -4.21 8.46
CA HIS A 25 -8.74 -5.38 9.28
C HIS A 25 -7.32 -5.87 8.98
N LYS A 26 -6.63 -6.45 9.96
CA LYS A 26 -5.36 -7.18 9.77
C LYS A 26 -5.43 -8.20 8.62
N SER A 27 -6.57 -8.88 8.47
CA SER A 27 -6.85 -9.85 7.39
C SER A 27 -7.22 -9.21 6.04
N CYS A 28 -7.68 -7.96 6.07
CA CYS A 28 -8.03 -7.18 4.88
C CYS A 28 -6.86 -6.34 4.35
N PHE A 29 -5.81 -6.16 5.15
CA PHE A 29 -4.61 -5.43 4.76
C PHE A 29 -3.70 -6.30 3.86
N LYS A 30 -4.13 -6.47 2.61
CA LYS A 30 -3.49 -7.33 1.62
C LYS A 30 -3.44 -6.67 0.24
N CYS A 31 -2.52 -7.14 -0.59
CA CYS A 31 -2.37 -6.69 -1.97
C CYS A 31 -3.64 -7.00 -2.79
N LYS A 32 -4.06 -6.04 -3.62
CA LYS A 32 -5.24 -6.17 -4.49
C LYS A 32 -5.06 -7.25 -5.56
N ASP A 33 -3.87 -7.40 -6.13
CA ASP A 33 -3.61 -8.36 -7.22
C ASP A 33 -3.56 -9.81 -6.74
N GLU A 34 -2.64 -10.13 -5.82
CA GLU A 34 -2.34 -11.51 -5.42
C GLU A 34 -2.78 -11.84 -3.99
N GLY A 35 -3.39 -10.89 -3.27
CA GLY A 35 -3.79 -11.12 -1.87
C GLY A 35 -2.63 -11.29 -0.90
N CYS A 36 -1.39 -10.96 -1.31
CA CYS A 36 -0.22 -11.01 -0.44
C CYS A 36 -0.47 -10.22 0.85
N ARG A 37 -0.15 -10.79 2.01
CA ARG A 37 -0.20 -10.07 3.28
C ARG A 37 0.74 -8.87 3.23
N LEU A 38 0.22 -7.70 3.55
CA LEU A 38 0.98 -6.48 3.65
C LEU A 38 1.27 -6.17 5.12
N THR A 39 2.32 -5.42 5.35
CA THR A 39 2.63 -4.83 6.66
C THR A 39 2.77 -3.33 6.50
N LEU A 40 2.69 -2.58 7.60
CA LEU A 40 2.88 -1.12 7.58
C LEU A 40 4.26 -0.70 7.05
N ALA A 41 5.22 -1.63 6.99
CA ALA A 41 6.54 -1.40 6.41
C ALA A 41 6.62 -1.67 4.89
N ASN A 42 5.74 -2.52 4.35
CA ASN A 42 5.87 -3.09 3.01
C ASN A 42 4.59 -2.95 2.17
N PHE A 43 3.89 -1.82 2.28
CA PHE A 43 2.70 -1.53 1.47
C PHE A 43 2.90 -0.30 0.60
N HIS A 44 2.26 -0.32 -0.57
CA HIS A 44 2.11 0.84 -1.43
C HIS A 44 0.63 1.10 -1.64
N TYR A 45 0.23 2.37 -1.64
CA TYR A 45 -1.14 2.77 -1.94
C TYR A 45 -1.17 3.43 -3.31
N TYR A 46 -1.95 2.89 -4.22
CA TYR A 46 -2.08 3.41 -5.58
C TYR A 46 -3.54 3.39 -6.03
N GLY A 47 -4.05 4.53 -6.51
CA GLY A 47 -5.39 4.61 -7.12
C GLY A 47 -6.58 4.23 -6.23
N GLY A 48 -6.41 4.07 -4.91
CA GLY A 48 -7.46 3.56 -4.03
C GLY A 48 -7.16 2.21 -3.39
N ASP A 49 -6.21 1.47 -3.97
CA ASP A 49 -5.93 0.07 -3.64
C ASP A 49 -4.53 -0.10 -3.01
N LEU A 50 -4.38 -1.20 -2.27
CA LEU A 50 -3.14 -1.58 -1.60
C LEU A 50 -2.35 -2.58 -2.45
N TYR A 51 -1.05 -2.38 -2.56
CA TYR A 51 -0.14 -3.20 -3.35
C TYR A 51 1.10 -3.59 -2.55
N CYS A 52 1.66 -4.76 -2.85
CA CYS A 52 2.97 -5.15 -2.33
C CYS A 52 4.10 -4.53 -3.19
N PRO A 53 5.36 -4.52 -2.72
CA PRO A 53 6.49 -3.95 -3.48
C PRO A 53 6.71 -4.62 -4.85
N LYS A 54 6.24 -5.85 -5.03
CA LYS A 54 6.31 -6.61 -6.29
C LYS A 54 5.23 -6.21 -7.29
N HIS A 55 4.01 -5.92 -6.85
CA HIS A 55 2.85 -5.65 -7.70
C HIS A 55 2.44 -4.17 -7.74
N VAL A 56 3.14 -3.28 -7.03
CA VAL A 56 2.88 -1.85 -7.14
C VAL A 56 2.98 -1.43 -8.62
N PRO A 57 1.97 -0.72 -9.16
CA PRO A 57 1.99 -0.24 -10.53
C PRO A 57 3.24 0.61 -10.77
N LYS A 58 4.11 0.13 -11.66
CA LYS A 58 5.30 0.86 -12.09
C LYS A 58 4.88 1.76 -13.23
N PHE A 59 4.72 3.04 -12.96
CA PHE A 59 4.82 4.02 -14.04
C PHE A 59 6.23 3.88 -14.56
N ASN A 60 6.37 3.45 -15.82
CA ASN A 60 7.63 3.62 -16.53
C ASN A 60 7.91 5.12 -16.50
N ALA A 61 8.72 5.54 -15.52
CA ALA A 61 9.36 6.83 -15.53
C ALA A 61 10.13 6.86 -16.84
N ILE A 62 9.62 7.62 -17.81
CA ILE A 62 10.40 8.02 -18.97
C ILE A 62 11.70 8.56 -18.38
N VAL A 63 12.77 7.85 -18.74
CA VAL A 63 14.15 8.01 -18.30
C VAL A 63 14.48 9.44 -17.87
N SER A 64 14.74 9.65 -16.58
CA SER A 64 15.65 10.74 -16.21
C SER A 64 17.04 10.11 -16.25
N PRO A 65 17.92 10.45 -17.22
CA PRO A 65 19.29 9.97 -17.18
C PRO A 65 19.89 10.43 -15.86
N ARG A 66 20.46 9.48 -15.11
CA ARG A 66 21.35 9.81 -14.00
C ARG A 66 22.59 10.46 -14.61
N THR A 67 22.59 11.79 -14.76
CA THR A 67 23.85 12.50 -14.91
C THR A 67 24.53 12.46 -13.55
N SER A 68 25.53 11.59 -13.45
CA SER A 68 26.48 11.50 -12.34
C SER A 68 26.98 12.90 -11.97
N LYS A 69 26.85 13.27 -10.69
CA LYS A 69 27.61 14.39 -10.15
C LYS A 69 29.10 14.02 -10.22
N ALA A 70 29.82 14.59 -11.17
CA ALA A 70 31.26 14.81 -11.04
C ALA A 70 31.41 16.19 -10.36
N SER A 71 31.74 16.19 -9.07
CA SER A 71 32.24 17.39 -8.39
C SER A 71 33.74 17.48 -8.65
N LEU A 72 34.17 18.70 -9.01
CA LEU A 72 35.56 19.16 -9.08
C LEU A 72 36.36 18.79 -7.82
#